data_AF-A0AAW8ZYB8-F1
#
_entry.id   AF-A0AAW8ZYB8-F1
#
_cell.length_a   1.000
_cell.length_b   1.000
_cell.length_c   1.000
_cell.angle_alpha   90.00
_cell.angle_beta   90.00
_cell.angle_gamma   90.00
#
_symmetry.space_group_name_H-M   'P 1'
#
loop_
_entity.id
_entity.type
_entity.pdbx_description
1 polymer ?
#
loop_
_entity_poly.entity_id
_entity_poly.type
_entity_poly.pdbx_seq_one_letter_code
_entity_poly.pdbx_strand_id
1 'polypeptide(L)'
;MESNKARNMPFIACSFYVLFLFIFPTSLIAQTHSASGSGLKRVDPRRNVAPVPQLDCRKLLANDPRPWTHAYCEHVDFAMQDGFSHYLGRPRPSHTVLDIPALGTLEAKAGGVACSEGRVIRRIGNGWDQALDHQRNYLRCRPSVELPSIYIGR
;
A
#
# COMPACT_ATOMS: atom_id res chain seq x y z
N MET A 1 87.17 13.42 -62.38
CA MET A 1 85.84 14.06 -62.37
C MET A 1 84.86 12.94 -62.13
N GLU A 2 84.59 12.64 -60.85
CA GLU A 2 83.39 13.13 -60.14
C GLU A 2 82.12 12.59 -60.80
N SER A 3 81.11 12.02 -60.14
CA SER A 3 80.74 11.97 -58.73
C SER A 3 79.28 11.50 -58.76
N ASN A 4 78.92 10.48 -57.95
CA ASN A 4 77.63 10.36 -57.25
C ASN A 4 76.32 10.10 -58.07
N LYS A 5 75.28 9.40 -57.57
CA LYS A 5 74.99 8.80 -56.25
C LYS A 5 73.59 8.14 -56.24
N ALA A 6 73.48 7.15 -55.34
CA ALA A 6 72.30 6.61 -54.63
C ALA A 6 71.17 5.99 -55.47
N ARG A 7 70.91 4.67 -55.42
CA ARG A 7 70.40 3.83 -54.30
C ARG A 7 69.12 4.36 -53.65
N ASN A 8 67.99 3.82 -54.14
CA ASN A 8 66.67 3.84 -53.53
C ASN A 8 66.58 2.74 -52.46
N MET A 9 66.39 3.15 -51.21
CA MET A 9 65.59 2.51 -50.18
C MET A 9 65.42 3.56 -49.09
N PRO A 10 64.22 3.70 -48.52
CA PRO A 10 63.92 2.89 -47.32
C PRO A 10 62.39 2.67 -47.13
N PHE A 11 61.76 2.17 -46.05
CA PHE A 11 62.07 1.94 -44.63
C PHE A 11 60.99 0.92 -44.14
N ILE A 12 61.42 -0.18 -43.48
CA ILE A 12 60.96 -0.70 -42.17
C ILE A 12 59.42 -0.87 -41.96
N ALA A 13 58.86 -2.08 -41.85
CA ALA A 13 58.96 -3.09 -40.77
C ALA A 13 58.23 -2.71 -39.45
N CYS A 14 57.80 -3.76 -38.72
CA CYS A 14 56.92 -3.79 -37.52
C CYS A 14 55.43 -3.93 -37.87
N SER A 15 54.65 -4.90 -37.40
CA SER A 15 54.83 -5.82 -36.28
C SER A 15 54.00 -7.08 -36.50
N PHE A 16 54.63 -8.22 -36.22
CA PHE A 16 53.99 -9.44 -35.74
C PHE A 16 53.04 -9.12 -34.57
N TYR A 17 51.75 -9.47 -34.67
CA TYR A 17 50.88 -10.03 -33.61
C TYR A 17 49.41 -9.95 -34.04
N VAL A 18 48.89 -10.97 -34.72
CA VAL A 18 47.43 -11.21 -34.79
C VAL A 18 47.18 -12.71 -34.65
N LEU A 19 47.55 -13.25 -33.50
CA LEU A 19 47.14 -14.58 -33.08
C LEU A 19 46.98 -14.51 -31.57
N PHE A 20 45.85 -13.98 -31.09
CA PHE A 20 45.25 -14.28 -29.79
C PHE A 20 43.94 -13.47 -29.64
N LEU A 21 42.90 -14.11 -29.10
CA LEU A 21 41.64 -13.56 -28.57
C LEU A 21 40.43 -13.44 -29.51
N PHE A 22 39.96 -14.58 -30.03
CA PHE A 22 38.50 -14.83 -30.03
C PHE A 22 38.05 -15.11 -28.59
N ILE A 23 37.81 -14.05 -27.80
CA ILE A 23 37.01 -14.15 -26.58
C ILE A 23 35.65 -13.56 -26.91
N PHE A 24 34.70 -14.42 -27.27
CA PHE A 24 33.28 -14.08 -27.21
C PHE A 24 32.90 -13.95 -25.72
N PRO A 25 32.38 -12.81 -25.23
CA PRO A 25 31.78 -12.78 -23.92
C PRO A 25 30.39 -13.45 -24.04
N THR A 26 30.26 -14.65 -23.49
CA THR A 26 28.95 -15.23 -23.21
C THR A 26 28.32 -14.46 -22.05
N SER A 27 27.56 -13.42 -22.34
CA SER A 27 26.61 -12.81 -21.40
C SER A 27 25.37 -13.71 -21.30
N LEU A 28 25.50 -14.83 -20.58
CA LEU A 28 24.38 -15.70 -20.26
C LEU A 28 24.29 -15.86 -18.74
N ILE A 29 23.17 -15.35 -18.22
CA ILE A 29 22.60 -15.59 -16.89
C ILE A 29 23.35 -14.90 -15.75
N ALA A 30 23.15 -13.59 -15.65
CA ALA A 30 23.04 -12.99 -14.32
C ALA A 30 21.88 -13.71 -13.61
N GLN A 31 22.19 -14.56 -12.63
CA GLN A 31 21.19 -15.17 -11.79
C GLN A 31 20.46 -14.05 -11.05
N THR A 32 19.27 -13.68 -11.52
CA THR A 32 18.34 -12.89 -10.72
C THR A 32 17.86 -13.81 -9.61
N HIS A 33 18.61 -13.85 -8.50
CA HIS A 33 18.06 -14.33 -7.25
C HIS A 33 16.84 -13.46 -6.96
N SER A 34 15.64 -14.01 -7.13
CA SER A 34 14.45 -13.38 -6.57
C SER A 34 14.75 -13.18 -5.10
N ALA A 35 14.69 -11.93 -4.64
CA ALA A 35 14.71 -11.63 -3.22
C ALA A 35 13.46 -12.27 -2.60
N SER A 36 13.58 -13.54 -2.22
CA SER A 36 12.65 -14.18 -1.31
C SER A 36 12.91 -13.53 0.04
N GLY A 37 12.36 -12.33 0.23
CA GLY A 37 12.34 -11.68 1.53
C GLY A 37 11.77 -12.67 2.54
N SER A 38 12.36 -12.74 3.73
CA SER A 38 11.72 -13.44 4.84
C SER A 38 10.30 -12.89 4.91
N GLY A 39 9.31 -13.75 4.68
CA GLY A 39 7.92 -13.33 4.62
C GLY A 39 7.64 -12.42 5.80
N LEU A 40 6.97 -11.28 5.55
CA LEU A 40 6.72 -10.24 6.55
C LEU A 40 6.36 -10.91 7.87
N LYS A 41 7.16 -10.67 8.92
CA LYS A 41 6.88 -11.15 10.27
C LYS A 41 5.44 -10.72 10.56
N ARG A 42 4.50 -11.67 10.63
CA ARG A 42 3.12 -11.38 11.02
C ARG A 42 3.22 -10.70 12.38
N VAL A 43 2.93 -9.41 12.40
CA VAL A 43 2.77 -8.68 13.65
C VAL A 43 1.62 -9.39 14.36
N ASP A 44 1.86 -9.80 15.61
CA ASP A 44 0.80 -10.39 16.43
C ASP A 44 -0.37 -9.40 16.48
N PRO A 45 -1.55 -9.74 15.92
CA PRO A 45 -2.71 -8.86 15.96
C PRO A 45 -3.19 -8.59 17.40
N ARG A 46 -2.71 -9.37 18.37
CA ARG A 46 -2.95 -9.17 19.80
C ARG A 46 -2.07 -8.09 20.43
N ARG A 47 -1.29 -7.34 19.65
CA ARG A 47 -0.71 -6.10 20.19
C ARG A 47 -1.90 -5.25 20.65
N ASN A 48 -2.05 -5.08 21.97
CA ASN A 48 -3.06 -4.21 22.59
C ASN A 48 -2.79 -2.77 22.15
N VAL A 49 -3.18 -2.43 20.93
CA VAL A 49 -3.09 -1.07 20.43
C VAL A 49 -4.43 -0.43 20.72
N ALA A 50 -4.41 0.63 21.52
CA ALA A 50 -5.61 1.35 21.90
C ALA A 50 -6.42 1.70 20.63
N PRO A 51 -7.74 1.41 20.62
CA PRO A 51 -8.59 1.81 19.52
C PRO A 51 -8.65 3.34 19.46
N VAL A 52 -8.75 3.89 18.25
CA VAL A 52 -9.07 5.31 18.07
C VAL A 52 -10.52 5.48 18.54
N PRO A 53 -10.81 6.39 19.50
CA PRO A 53 -12.16 6.58 19.99
C PRO A 53 -13.07 7.04 18.85
N GLN A 54 -14.31 6.55 18.84
CA GLN A 54 -15.32 6.90 17.85
C GLN A 54 -16.60 7.33 18.56
N LEU A 55 -17.24 8.36 18.03
CA LEU A 55 -18.51 8.88 18.50
C LEU A 55 -19.64 8.34 17.59
N ASP A 56 -20.54 7.54 18.15
CA ASP A 56 -21.71 7.08 17.40
C ASP A 56 -22.78 8.18 17.36
N CYS A 57 -22.62 9.10 16.40
CA CYS A 57 -23.53 10.23 16.20
C CYS A 57 -24.97 9.80 15.90
N ARG A 58 -25.15 8.68 15.18
CA ARG A 58 -26.49 8.13 14.87
C ARG A 58 -27.21 7.74 16.15
N LYS A 59 -26.51 7.09 17.08
CA LYS A 59 -27.07 6.67 18.36
C LYS A 59 -27.28 7.84 19.31
N LEU A 60 -26.32 8.74 19.43
CA LEU A 60 -26.38 9.89 20.33
C LEU A 60 -27.49 10.89 19.94
N LEU A 61 -27.72 11.05 18.64
CA LEU A 61 -28.69 11.99 18.09
C LEU A 61 -29.91 11.29 17.49
N ALA A 62 -30.20 10.07 17.92
CA ALA A 62 -31.31 9.26 17.37
C ALA A 62 -32.67 9.97 17.41
N ASN A 63 -32.88 10.83 18.42
CA ASN A 63 -34.12 11.59 18.62
C ASN A 63 -34.03 13.06 18.15
N ASP A 64 -32.88 13.50 17.63
CA ASP A 64 -32.71 14.88 17.19
C ASP A 64 -33.09 15.00 15.70
N PRO A 65 -34.12 15.80 15.34
CA PRO A 65 -34.56 15.93 13.95
C PRO A 65 -33.68 16.90 13.14
N ARG A 66 -32.75 17.64 13.77
CA ARG A 66 -32.04 18.74 13.13
C ARG A 66 -30.84 18.24 12.35
N PRO A 67 -30.82 18.37 11.00
CA PRO A 67 -29.74 17.82 10.18
C PRO A 67 -28.38 18.45 10.47
N TRP A 68 -28.36 19.74 10.86
CA TRP A 68 -27.11 20.43 11.22
C TRP A 68 -26.47 19.86 12.49
N THR A 69 -27.26 19.35 13.44
CA THR A 69 -26.74 18.76 14.67
C THR A 69 -26.04 17.43 14.38
N HIS A 70 -26.60 16.63 13.46
CA HIS A 70 -25.96 15.40 12.95
C HIS A 70 -24.67 15.71 12.20
N ALA A 71 -24.68 16.69 11.30
CA ALA A 71 -23.48 17.12 10.57
C ALA A 71 -22.38 17.66 11.49
N TYR A 72 -22.76 18.43 12.51
CA TYR A 72 -21.81 18.93 13.52
C TYR A 72 -21.19 17.78 14.34
N CYS A 73 -22.00 16.80 14.76
CA CYS A 73 -21.49 15.63 15.46
C CYS A 73 -20.47 14.86 14.61
N GLU A 74 -20.79 14.59 13.34
CA GLU A 74 -19.88 13.87 12.43
C GLU A 74 -18.57 14.64 12.18
N HIS A 75 -18.63 15.98 12.18
CA HIS A 75 -17.44 16.83 12.11
C HIS A 75 -16.58 16.72 13.37
N VAL A 76 -17.20 16.75 14.55
CA VAL A 76 -16.49 16.58 15.84
C VAL A 76 -15.87 15.18 15.95
N ASP A 77 -16.60 14.14 15.55
CA ASP A 77 -16.08 12.76 15.52
C ASP A 77 -14.87 12.65 14.59
N PHE A 78 -14.95 13.23 13.39
CA PHE A 78 -13.81 13.28 12.46
C PHE A 78 -12.60 13.97 13.11
N ALA A 79 -12.78 15.18 13.66
CA ALA A 79 -11.68 15.96 14.22
C ALA A 79 -11.01 15.23 15.40
N MET A 80 -11.82 14.58 16.24
CA MET A 80 -11.35 13.73 17.32
C MET A 80 -10.54 12.55 16.77
N GLN A 81 -11.10 11.79 15.82
CA GLN A 81 -10.43 10.64 15.23
C GLN A 81 -9.13 11.03 14.53
N ASP A 82 -9.08 12.15 13.82
CA ASP A 82 -7.88 12.66 13.15
C ASP A 82 -6.78 13.00 14.17
N GLY A 83 -7.13 13.74 15.23
CA GLY A 83 -6.20 14.08 16.31
C GLY A 83 -5.64 12.87 17.03
N PHE A 84 -6.50 11.91 17.42
CA PHE A 84 -6.05 10.65 18.03
C PHE A 84 -5.26 9.78 17.06
N SER A 85 -5.64 9.74 15.78
CA SER A 85 -4.90 8.98 14.77
C SER A 85 -3.49 9.54 14.62
N HIS A 86 -3.36 10.86 14.50
CA HIS A 86 -2.06 11.53 14.46
C HIS A 86 -1.23 11.23 15.71
N TYR A 87 -1.80 11.41 16.91
CA TYR A 87 -1.12 11.15 18.18
C TYR A 87 -0.65 9.70 18.33
N LEU A 88 -1.46 8.74 17.88
CA LEU A 88 -1.17 7.31 17.95
C LEU A 88 -0.34 6.79 16.76
N GLY A 89 0.10 7.66 15.84
CA GLY A 89 0.80 7.26 14.61
C GLY A 89 -0.03 6.35 13.69
N ARG A 90 -1.35 6.51 13.71
CA ARG A 90 -2.30 5.80 12.87
C ARG A 90 -2.56 6.56 11.56
N PRO A 91 -2.98 5.84 10.52
CA PRO A 91 -3.38 6.52 9.28
C PRO A 91 -4.57 7.45 9.47
N ARG A 92 -4.57 8.55 8.71
CA ARG A 92 -5.62 9.56 8.73
C ARG A 92 -6.97 8.96 8.30
N PRO A 93 -8.06 9.21 9.06
CA PRO A 93 -9.39 8.83 8.64
C PRO A 93 -9.92 9.73 7.52
N SER A 94 -10.84 9.22 6.71
CA SER A 94 -11.57 10.02 5.72
C SER A 94 -12.63 10.90 6.40
N HIS A 95 -12.99 12.00 5.76
CA HIS A 95 -14.19 12.78 6.12
C HIS A 95 -15.49 12.05 5.78
N THR A 96 -15.43 11.05 4.90
CA THR A 96 -16.61 10.32 4.41
C THR A 96 -16.94 9.14 5.32
N VAL A 97 -18.21 9.04 5.71
CA VAL A 97 -18.78 7.90 6.43
C VAL A 97 -19.79 7.20 5.54
N LEU A 98 -19.62 5.90 5.34
CA LEU A 98 -20.52 5.09 4.51
C LEU A 98 -21.36 4.16 5.37
N ASP A 99 -22.66 4.06 5.07
CA ASP A 99 -23.55 3.05 5.65
C ASP A 99 -23.48 1.78 4.79
N ILE A 100 -22.71 0.79 5.25
CA ILE A 100 -22.45 -0.46 4.49
C ILE A 100 -22.65 -1.69 5.39
N PRO A 101 -22.88 -2.89 4.81
CA PRO A 101 -23.13 -4.09 5.59
C PRO A 101 -21.98 -4.42 6.55
N ALA A 102 -22.30 -4.93 7.75
CA ALA A 102 -21.29 -5.39 8.69
C ALA A 102 -20.49 -6.59 8.14
N LEU A 103 -19.24 -6.71 8.56
CA LEU A 103 -18.44 -7.89 8.23
C LEU A 103 -19.12 -9.17 8.75
N GLY A 104 -19.28 -10.15 7.87
CA GLY A 104 -19.91 -11.43 8.18
C GLY A 104 -21.34 -11.58 7.66
N THR A 105 -21.99 -10.51 7.20
CA THR A 105 -23.31 -10.64 6.55
C THR A 105 -23.20 -11.24 5.15
N LEU A 106 -24.31 -11.78 4.64
CA LEU A 106 -24.37 -12.33 3.29
C LEU A 106 -24.18 -11.23 2.24
N GLU A 107 -24.71 -10.03 2.48
CA GLU A 107 -24.58 -8.86 1.63
C GLU A 107 -23.12 -8.40 1.55
N ALA A 108 -22.41 -8.36 2.69
CA ALA A 108 -20.98 -8.05 2.72
C ALA A 108 -20.16 -9.06 1.90
N LYS A 109 -20.47 -10.36 2.05
CA LYS A 109 -19.78 -11.44 1.32
C LYS A 109 -20.05 -11.38 -0.18
N ALA A 110 -21.29 -11.11 -0.58
CA ALA A 110 -21.70 -11.01 -1.98
C ALA A 110 -21.14 -9.74 -2.66
N GLY A 111 -21.21 -8.59 -1.97
CA GLY A 111 -20.75 -7.30 -2.48
C GLY A 111 -19.23 -7.11 -2.40
N GLY A 112 -18.53 -7.91 -1.60
CA GLY A 112 -17.08 -7.79 -1.41
C GLY A 112 -16.68 -6.47 -0.74
N VAL A 113 -17.57 -5.86 0.05
CA VAL A 113 -17.34 -4.64 0.82
C VAL A 113 -18.05 -4.78 2.17
N ALA A 114 -17.39 -4.42 3.26
CA ALA A 114 -17.94 -4.56 4.60
C ALA A 114 -17.46 -3.46 5.55
N CYS A 115 -18.24 -3.19 6.60
CA CYS A 115 -17.81 -2.39 7.73
C CYS A 115 -17.20 -3.27 8.82
N SER A 116 -15.97 -2.96 9.23
CA SER A 116 -15.26 -3.63 10.32
C SER A 116 -14.60 -2.59 11.21
N GLU A 117 -14.89 -2.59 12.52
CA GLU A 117 -14.30 -1.65 13.49
C GLU A 117 -14.40 -0.16 13.07
N GLY A 118 -15.51 0.20 12.40
CA GLY A 118 -15.73 1.57 11.89
C GLY A 118 -14.86 1.95 10.68
N ARG A 119 -14.28 0.96 9.98
CA ARG A 119 -13.51 1.13 8.73
C ARG A 119 -14.07 0.28 7.61
N VAL A 120 -14.07 0.86 6.41
CA VAL A 120 -14.47 0.13 5.20
C VAL A 120 -13.36 -0.83 4.83
N ILE A 121 -13.71 -2.10 4.67
CA ILE A 121 -12.83 -3.11 4.10
C ILE A 121 -13.44 -3.62 2.79
N ARG A 122 -12.59 -3.88 1.80
CA ARG A 122 -12.97 -4.45 0.51
C ARG A 122 -12.29 -5.79 0.29
N ARG A 123 -12.94 -6.68 -0.43
CA ARG A 123 -12.43 -7.99 -0.74
C ARG A 123 -11.32 -7.90 -1.78
N ILE A 124 -10.23 -8.58 -1.51
CA ILE A 124 -9.12 -8.83 -2.45
C ILE A 124 -8.98 -10.34 -2.64
N GLY A 125 -8.18 -10.78 -3.62
CA GLY A 125 -8.14 -12.19 -4.04
C GLY A 125 -7.95 -13.19 -2.90
N ASN A 126 -7.15 -12.85 -1.89
CA ASN A 126 -6.81 -13.70 -0.74
C ASN A 126 -7.31 -13.17 0.63
N GLY A 127 -8.20 -12.18 0.66
CA GLY A 127 -8.63 -11.61 1.94
C GLY A 127 -9.38 -10.29 1.83
N TRP A 128 -9.12 -9.41 2.80
CA TRP A 128 -9.72 -8.09 2.92
C TRP A 128 -8.61 -7.04 3.04
N ASP A 129 -8.84 -5.88 2.44
CA ASP A 129 -7.95 -4.72 2.51
C ASP A 129 -8.76 -3.49 2.94
N GLN A 130 -8.11 -2.54 3.63
CA GLN A 130 -8.78 -1.31 4.03
C GLN A 130 -8.97 -0.41 2.82
N ALA A 131 -10.19 0.12 2.67
CA ALA A 131 -10.51 0.98 1.53
C ALA A 131 -10.07 2.42 1.81
N LEU A 132 -9.57 3.07 0.76
CA LEU A 132 -9.11 4.45 0.79
C LEU A 132 -10.05 5.34 -0.02
N ASP A 133 -10.15 6.62 0.36
CA ASP A 133 -10.76 7.64 -0.47
C ASP A 133 -9.79 8.15 -1.56
N HIS A 134 -10.26 9.11 -2.37
CA HIS A 134 -9.47 9.73 -3.43
C HIS A 134 -8.24 10.51 -2.93
N GLN A 135 -8.21 10.89 -1.66
CA GLN A 135 -7.09 11.56 -0.99
C GLN A 135 -6.16 10.56 -0.27
N ARG A 136 -6.41 9.25 -0.42
CA ARG A 136 -5.70 8.17 0.25
C ARG A 136 -5.90 8.15 1.79
N ASN A 137 -6.99 8.72 2.29
CA ASN A 137 -7.38 8.55 3.68
C ASN A 137 -8.25 7.31 3.85
N TYR A 138 -8.26 6.73 5.05
CA TYR A 138 -8.96 5.48 5.32
C TYR A 138 -10.46 5.73 5.51
N LEU A 139 -11.28 5.09 4.66
CA LEU A 139 -12.72 5.29 4.67
C LEU A 139 -13.35 4.82 5.99
N ARG A 140 -14.24 5.66 6.54
CA ARG A 140 -15.03 5.36 7.73
C ARG A 140 -16.35 4.72 7.32
N CYS A 141 -16.92 3.91 8.21
CA CYS A 141 -18.24 3.32 7.97
C CYS A 141 -19.06 3.16 9.24
N ARG A 142 -20.36 2.98 9.04
CA ARG A 142 -21.30 2.48 10.04
C ARG A 142 -21.95 1.20 9.49
N PRO A 143 -22.20 0.20 10.35
CA PRO A 143 -22.90 -1.01 9.94
C PRO A 143 -24.37 -0.67 9.62
N SER A 144 -24.80 -0.98 8.39
CA SER A 144 -26.23 -0.89 8.03
C SER A 144 -27.07 -1.98 8.71
N VAL A 145 -26.43 -3.10 9.06
CA VAL A 145 -26.99 -4.19 9.87
C VAL A 145 -26.03 -4.46 11.01
N GLU A 146 -26.44 -4.25 12.25
CA GLU A 146 -25.64 -4.59 13.43
C GLU A 146 -25.64 -6.10 13.62
N LEU A 147 -24.46 -6.72 13.51
CA LEU A 147 -24.27 -8.11 13.92
C LEU A 147 -23.85 -8.17 15.39
N PRO A 148 -24.35 -9.15 16.16
CA PRO A 148 -23.82 -9.43 17.49
C PRO A 148 -22.30 -9.60 17.44
N SER A 149 -21.59 -9.10 18.44
CA SER A 149 -20.11 -9.11 18.50
C SER A 149 -19.48 -10.51 18.41
N ILE A 150 -20.26 -11.57 18.62
CA ILE A 150 -19.85 -12.96 18.42
C ILE A 150 -19.58 -13.32 16.94
N TYR A 151 -20.13 -12.56 15.99
CA TYR A 151 -19.96 -12.79 14.55
C TYR A 151 -18.84 -11.95 13.93
N ILE A 152 -18.35 -10.95 14.65
CA ILE A 152 -17.19 -10.15 14.27
C ILE A 152 -15.99 -10.84 14.92
N GLY A 153 -15.22 -11.60 14.14
CA GLY A 153 -14.08 -12.37 14.65
C GLY A 153 -13.15 -11.50 15.50
N ARG A 154 -13.14 -11.74 16.81
CA ARG A 154 -12.19 -11.17 17.78
C ARG A 154 -10.82 -11.83 17.69
#